data_AF-A0A2N8ZJ97-F1
#
_entry.id   AF-A0A2N8ZJ97-F1
#
_cell.length_a   1.000
_cell.length_b   1.000
_cell.length_c   1.000
_cell.angle_alpha   90.00
_cell.angle_beta   90.00
_cell.angle_gamma   90.00
#
_symmetry.space_group_name_H-M   'P 1'
#
loop_
_entity.id
_entity.type
_entity.pdbx_description
1 polymer ?
#
loop_
_entity_poly.entity_id
_entity_poly.type
_entity_poly.pdbx_seq_one_letter_code
_entity_poly.pdbx_strand_id
1 'polypeptide(L)'
;MKNDFFESHELTPWIFVIGISVIMTLIIGGGAACFLLLLTVHQVLGYFTIGEYLAAGYVLGIVMTISTSITNILIFRGKPKATIINKIYLYFQLAGYFIVLLIFEDDYKWFFMSCSIFSILAGWLISTPRYHSFVAFYEALHKDPVGFRQKLLDRALS
;
A
#
# COMPACT_ATOMS: atom_id res chain seq x y z
N MET A 1 -5.09 9.86 32.49
CA MET A 1 -6.17 9.05 31.88
C MET A 1 -5.58 8.39 30.64
N LYS A 2 -5.60 7.05 30.54
CA LYS A 2 -5.16 6.35 29.32
C LYS A 2 -6.19 6.71 28.24
N ASN A 3 -5.79 7.42 27.18
CA ASN A 3 -6.65 7.66 26.01
C ASN A 3 -7.18 6.30 25.53
N ASP A 4 -8.46 6.05 25.73
CA ASP A 4 -9.05 4.79 25.33
C ASP A 4 -9.22 4.79 23.81
N PHE A 5 -8.78 3.72 23.14
CA PHE A 5 -8.89 3.62 21.68
C PHE A 5 -10.34 3.82 21.22
N PHE A 6 -11.28 3.23 21.96
CA PHE A 6 -12.71 3.24 21.69
C PHE A 6 -13.40 4.60 21.94
N GLU A 7 -12.80 5.49 22.72
CA GLU A 7 -13.28 6.86 22.93
C GLU A 7 -12.80 7.80 21.82
N SER A 8 -11.67 7.48 21.20
CA SER A 8 -10.99 8.32 20.21
C SER A 8 -11.21 7.87 18.76
N HIS A 9 -11.71 6.66 18.54
CA HIS A 9 -11.87 6.07 17.21
C HIS A 9 -13.22 5.36 17.07
N GLU A 10 -13.95 5.66 15.99
CA GLU A 10 -15.10 4.86 15.57
C GLU A 10 -14.63 3.52 15.01
N LEU A 11 -14.95 2.44 15.73
CA LEU A 11 -14.74 1.08 15.25
C LEU A 11 -15.87 0.70 14.30
N THR A 12 -15.60 0.73 13.00
CA THR A 12 -16.55 0.30 11.95
C THR A 12 -15.88 -0.68 11.00
N PRO A 13 -16.62 -1.62 10.37
CA PRO A 13 -16.05 -2.52 9.34
C PRO A 13 -15.30 -1.77 8.23
N TRP A 14 -15.70 -0.53 7.95
CA TRP A 14 -15.09 0.35 6.96
C TRP A 14 -13.60 0.65 7.22
N ILE A 15 -13.13 0.63 8.47
CA ILE A 15 -11.70 0.83 8.76
C ILE A 15 -10.86 -0.31 8.16
N PHE A 16 -11.36 -1.54 8.20
CA PHE A 16 -10.69 -2.72 7.64
C PHE A 16 -10.76 -2.72 6.11
N VAL A 17 -11.90 -2.33 5.54
CA VAL A 17 -12.04 -2.17 4.08
C VAL A 17 -11.01 -1.17 3.56
N ILE A 18 -10.85 -0.02 4.23
CA ILE A 18 -9.86 0.99 3.84
C ILE A 18 -8.42 0.48 4.03
N GLY A 19 -8.13 -0.18 5.16
CA GLY A 19 -6.82 -0.77 5.41
C GLY A 19 -6.40 -1.77 4.32
N ILE A 20 -7.29 -2.71 3.98
CA ILE A 20 -7.04 -3.69 2.91
C ILE A 20 -6.95 -3.00 1.54
N SER A 21 -7.80 -2.00 1.27
CA SER A 21 -7.77 -1.25 0.02
C SER A 21 -6.42 -0.56 -0.20
N VAL A 22 -5.83 0.03 0.84
CA VAL A 22 -4.46 0.60 0.78
C VAL A 22 -3.43 -0.46 0.37
N ILE A 23 -3.49 -1.65 0.94
CA ILE A 23 -2.55 -2.74 0.64
C ILE A 23 -2.68 -3.17 -0.81
N MET A 24 -3.91 -3.45 -1.26
CA MET A 24 -4.18 -3.92 -2.62
C MET A 24 -3.79 -2.88 -3.67
N THR A 25 -4.11 -1.60 -3.42
CA THR A 25 -3.76 -0.49 -4.32
C THR A 25 -2.25 -0.27 -4.39
N LEU A 26 -1.52 -0.40 -3.29
CA LEU A 26 -0.06 -0.36 -3.29
C LEU A 26 0.58 -1.52 -4.06
N ILE A 27 0.03 -2.74 -3.94
CA ILE A 27 0.54 -3.91 -4.67
C ILE A 27 0.31 -3.75 -6.17
N ILE A 28 -0.92 -3.42 -6.58
CA ILE A 28 -1.29 -3.27 -7.99
C ILE A 28 -0.54 -2.09 -8.62
N GLY A 29 -0.56 -0.92 -7.96
CA GLY A 29 0.15 0.28 -8.40
C GLY A 29 1.67 0.08 -8.44
N GLY A 30 2.22 -0.71 -7.51
CA GLY A 30 3.63 -1.08 -7.47
C GLY A 30 4.06 -1.96 -8.62
N GLY A 31 3.30 -3.03 -8.89
CA GLY A 31 3.56 -3.92 -10.01
C GLY A 31 3.56 -3.17 -11.34
N ALA A 32 2.51 -2.40 -11.63
CA ALA A 32 2.41 -1.63 -12.87
C ALA A 32 3.56 -0.61 -13.02
N ALA A 33 3.96 0.08 -11.95
CA ALA A 33 5.09 1.01 -11.98
C ALA A 33 6.42 0.31 -12.34
N CYS A 34 6.68 -0.90 -11.79
CA CYS A 34 7.88 -1.67 -12.11
C CYS A 34 7.91 -2.10 -13.59
N PHE A 35 6.79 -2.60 -14.11
CA PHE A 35 6.70 -3.00 -15.53
C PHE A 35 6.91 -1.81 -16.47
N LEU A 36 6.37 -0.63 -16.13
CA LEU A 36 6.55 0.58 -16.92
C LEU A 36 7.99 1.11 -16.90
N LEU A 37 8.62 1.13 -15.73
CA LEU A 37 10.01 1.57 -15.60
C LEU A 37 10.95 0.66 -16.38
N LEU A 38 10.76 -0.66 -16.31
CA LEU A 38 11.53 -1.60 -17.11
C LEU A 38 11.26 -1.45 -18.61
N LEU A 39 10.03 -1.14 -19.01
CA LEU A 39 9.70 -0.90 -20.40
C LEU A 39 10.41 0.36 -20.92
N THR A 40 10.47 1.40 -20.10
CA THR A 40 11.23 2.62 -20.38
C THR A 40 12.71 2.30 -20.58
N VAL A 41 13.31 1.48 -19.70
CA VAL A 41 14.70 1.04 -19.83
C VAL A 41 14.92 0.21 -21.10
N HIS A 42 14.02 -0.72 -21.40
CA HIS A 42 14.08 -1.55 -22.61
C HIS A 42 14.05 -0.70 -23.88
N GLN A 43 13.13 0.26 -23.98
CA GLN A 43 13.01 1.10 -25.18
C GLN A 43 14.14 2.13 -25.32
N VAL A 44 14.56 2.77 -24.22
CA VAL A 44 15.59 3.82 -24.27
C VAL A 44 16.99 3.26 -24.47
N LEU A 45 17.29 2.12 -23.83
CA LEU A 45 18.65 1.57 -23.86
C LEU A 45 18.81 0.35 -24.77
N GLY A 46 17.72 -0.27 -25.23
CA GLY A 46 17.75 -1.45 -26.10
C GLY A 46 18.35 -2.71 -25.48
N TYR A 47 18.59 -2.73 -24.16
CA TYR A 47 19.39 -3.77 -23.50
C TYR A 47 18.71 -5.13 -23.31
N PHE A 48 17.37 -5.21 -23.43
CA PHE A 48 16.63 -6.43 -23.08
C PHE A 48 15.94 -7.03 -24.30
N THR A 49 15.87 -8.35 -24.37
CA THR A 49 14.85 -9.03 -25.18
C THR A 49 13.48 -8.96 -24.49
N ILE A 50 12.39 -9.19 -25.23
CA ILE A 50 11.02 -9.20 -24.67
C ILE A 50 10.89 -10.23 -23.53
N GLY A 51 11.52 -11.40 -23.68
CA GLY A 51 11.51 -12.45 -22.65
C GLY A 51 12.20 -12.02 -21.36
N GLU A 52 13.36 -11.37 -21.45
CA GLU A 52 14.10 -10.86 -20.30
C GLU A 52 13.37 -9.70 -19.63
N TYR A 53 12.74 -8.82 -20.41
CA TYR A 53 11.88 -7.75 -19.90
C TYR A 53 10.75 -8.32 -19.04
N LEU A 54 9.99 -9.30 -19.56
CA LEU A 54 8.89 -9.91 -18.83
C LEU A 54 9.38 -10.63 -17.57
N ALA A 55 10.48 -11.40 -17.67
CA ALA A 55 11.07 -12.09 -16.53
C ALA A 55 11.49 -11.10 -15.43
N ALA A 56 12.19 -10.03 -15.79
CA ALA A 56 12.58 -8.98 -14.85
C ALA A 56 11.36 -8.28 -14.23
N GLY A 57 10.33 -7.99 -15.04
CA GLY A 57 9.08 -7.38 -14.58
C GLY A 57 8.37 -8.25 -13.54
N TYR A 58 8.24 -9.55 -13.81
CA TYR A 58 7.65 -10.50 -12.85
C TYR A 58 8.47 -10.59 -11.56
N VAL A 59 9.80 -10.69 -11.65
CA VAL A 59 10.66 -10.76 -10.46
C VAL A 59 10.51 -9.50 -9.61
N LEU A 60 10.57 -8.30 -10.21
CA LEU A 60 10.38 -7.05 -9.49
C LEU A 60 8.97 -6.93 -8.91
N GLY A 61 7.94 -7.34 -9.65
CA GLY A 61 6.56 -7.37 -9.18
C GLY A 61 6.38 -8.28 -7.95
N ILE A 62 7.01 -9.46 -7.96
CA ILE A 62 7.03 -10.39 -6.81
C ILE A 62 7.75 -9.75 -5.62
N VAL A 63 8.94 -9.16 -5.82
CA VAL A 63 9.70 -8.49 -4.76
C VAL A 63 8.90 -7.33 -4.15
N MET A 64 8.23 -6.52 -4.96
CA MET A 64 7.37 -5.43 -4.50
C MET A 64 6.14 -5.95 -3.72
N THR A 65 5.53 -7.04 -4.20
CA THR A 65 4.39 -7.67 -3.52
C THR A 65 4.80 -8.23 -2.16
N ILE A 66 5.90 -8.96 -2.09
CA ILE A 66 6.42 -9.53 -0.84
C ILE A 66 6.82 -8.43 0.14
N SER A 67 7.54 -7.41 -0.32
CA SER A 67 8.00 -6.33 0.56
C SER A 67 6.83 -5.49 1.11
N THR A 68 5.83 -5.20 0.28
CA THR A 68 4.57 -4.57 0.71
C THR A 68 3.82 -5.46 1.69
N SER A 69 3.70 -6.76 1.43
CA SER A 69 3.01 -7.71 2.31
C SER A 69 3.68 -7.82 3.68
N ILE A 70 5.01 -7.96 3.73
CA ILE A 70 5.78 -8.00 4.97
C ILE A 70 5.57 -6.72 5.77
N THR A 71 5.64 -5.56 5.12
CA THR A 71 5.41 -4.26 5.77
C THR A 71 4.03 -4.21 6.43
N ASN A 72 2.99 -4.69 5.75
CA ASN A 72 1.62 -4.68 6.29
C ASN A 72 1.40 -5.76 7.36
N ILE A 73 2.07 -6.91 7.28
CA ILE A 73 2.11 -7.88 8.39
C ILE A 73 2.71 -7.23 9.65
N LEU A 74 3.76 -6.41 9.54
CA LEU A 74 4.30 -5.69 10.70
C LEU A 74 3.27 -4.73 11.30
N ILE A 75 2.48 -4.04 10.46
CA ILE A 75 1.37 -3.19 10.93
C ILE A 75 0.34 -4.03 11.69
N PHE A 76 -0.07 -5.19 11.15
CA PHE A 76 -1.02 -6.09 11.81
C PHE A 76 -0.49 -6.63 13.14
N ARG A 77 0.83 -6.77 13.27
CA ARG A 77 1.51 -7.14 14.53
C ARG A 77 1.70 -5.96 15.49
N GLY A 78 1.00 -4.86 15.27
CA GLY A 78 1.00 -3.68 16.15
C GLY A 78 2.25 -2.81 16.03
N LYS A 79 2.97 -2.83 14.89
CA LYS A 79 4.09 -1.92 14.61
C LYS A 79 3.65 -0.77 13.70
N PRO A 80 3.02 0.30 14.23
CA PRO A 80 2.47 1.39 13.42
C PRO A 80 3.55 2.13 12.61
N LYS A 81 4.81 2.19 13.09
CA LYS A 81 5.92 2.83 12.37
C LYS A 81 6.18 2.23 10.98
N ALA A 82 5.78 0.98 10.74
CA ALA A 82 5.89 0.35 9.42
C ALA A 82 5.06 1.07 8.34
N THR A 83 4.06 1.90 8.70
CA THR A 83 3.32 2.71 7.72
C THR A 83 4.20 3.70 6.96
N ILE A 84 5.35 4.09 7.51
CA ILE A 84 6.33 4.95 6.82
C ILE A 84 6.85 4.26 5.55
N ILE A 85 7.07 2.95 5.61
CA ILE A 85 7.55 2.17 4.46
C ILE A 85 6.48 2.14 3.35
N ASN A 86 5.20 1.96 3.70
CA ASN A 86 4.10 2.08 2.72
C ASN A 86 4.08 3.45 2.03
N LYS A 87 4.36 4.54 2.76
CA LYS A 87 4.48 5.88 2.16
C LYS A 87 5.68 5.99 1.22
N ILE A 88 6.80 5.35 1.56
CA ILE A 88 7.97 5.29 0.67
C ILE A 88 7.63 4.55 -0.63
N TYR A 89 6.94 3.40 -0.55
CA TYR A 89 6.49 2.68 -1.74
C TYR A 89 5.55 3.53 -2.60
N LEU A 90 4.61 4.24 -1.98
CA LEU A 90 3.74 5.17 -2.67
C LEU A 90 4.53 6.24 -3.45
N TYR A 91 5.49 6.90 -2.81
CA TYR A 91 6.28 7.94 -3.48
C TYR A 91 7.16 7.38 -4.59
N PHE A 92 7.76 6.20 -4.39
CA PHE A 92 8.52 5.51 -5.43
C PHE A 92 7.63 5.22 -6.65
N GLN A 93 6.41 4.73 -6.44
CA GLN A 93 5.45 4.48 -7.52
C GLN A 93 5.09 5.76 -8.27
N LEU A 94 4.71 6.82 -7.55
CA LEU A 94 4.34 8.11 -8.17
C LEU A 94 5.50 8.71 -8.96
N ALA A 95 6.73 8.65 -8.42
CA ALA A 95 7.92 9.08 -9.14
C ALA A 95 8.16 8.24 -10.40
N GLY A 96 7.95 6.92 -10.32
CA GLY A 96 8.06 6.03 -11.47
C GLY A 96 7.07 6.38 -12.59
N TYR A 97 5.79 6.58 -12.23
CA TYR A 97 4.77 7.03 -13.18
C TYR A 97 5.11 8.41 -13.78
N PHE A 98 5.64 9.33 -12.99
CA PHE A 98 6.04 10.65 -13.47
C PHE A 98 7.19 10.57 -14.48
N ILE A 99 8.22 9.76 -14.20
CA ILE A 99 9.34 9.53 -15.12
C ILE A 99 8.83 8.95 -16.45
N VAL A 100 7.95 7.96 -16.41
CA VAL A 100 7.34 7.37 -17.61
C VAL A 100 6.53 8.41 -18.38
N LEU A 101 5.81 9.29 -17.68
CA LEU A 101 5.04 10.36 -18.32
C LEU A 101 5.94 11.34 -19.09
N LEU A 102 7.16 11.59 -18.61
CA LEU A 102 8.10 12.51 -19.25
C LEU A 102 8.87 11.90 -20.43
N ILE A 103 9.20 10.61 -20.35
CA ILE A 103 10.17 9.99 -21.28
C ILE A 103 9.48 9.15 -22.36
N PHE A 104 8.34 8.54 -22.03
CA PHE A 104 7.75 7.50 -22.87
C PHE A 104 6.77 8.10 -23.88
N GLU A 105 6.81 7.69 -25.14
CA GLU A 105 5.89 8.17 -26.20
C GLU A 105 5.00 7.05 -26.79
N ASP A 106 5.14 5.82 -26.28
CA ASP A 106 4.41 4.64 -26.76
C ASP A 106 2.89 4.77 -26.59
N ASP A 107 2.12 4.19 -27.52
CA ASP A 107 0.66 4.19 -27.49
C ASP A 107 0.09 3.50 -26.24
N TYR A 108 0.77 2.48 -25.71
CA TYR A 108 0.36 1.77 -24.49
C TYR A 108 0.64 2.57 -23.21
N LYS A 109 1.41 3.66 -23.28
CA LYS A 109 1.71 4.55 -22.14
C LYS A 109 0.46 4.93 -21.38
N TRP A 110 -0.60 5.31 -22.07
CA TRP A 110 -1.82 5.84 -21.46
C TRP A 110 -2.60 4.77 -20.68
N PHE A 111 -2.65 3.55 -21.19
CA PHE A 111 -3.26 2.42 -20.48
C PHE A 111 -2.53 2.17 -19.16
N PHE A 112 -1.21 2.06 -19.19
CA PHE A 112 -0.43 1.82 -17.97
C PHE A 112 -0.34 3.05 -17.06
N MET A 113 -0.36 4.26 -17.59
CA MET A 113 -0.46 5.50 -16.80
C MET A 113 -1.80 5.61 -16.09
N SER A 114 -2.88 5.01 -16.61
CA SER A 114 -4.14 4.94 -15.88
C SER A 114 -3.98 4.19 -14.54
N CYS A 115 -3.04 3.25 -14.43
CA CYS A 115 -2.74 2.54 -13.17
C CYS A 115 -2.14 3.45 -12.09
N SER A 116 -1.66 4.66 -12.43
CA SER A 116 -1.25 5.66 -11.43
C SER A 116 -2.42 6.06 -10.51
N ILE A 117 -3.67 5.87 -10.94
CA ILE A 117 -4.86 6.07 -10.10
C ILE A 117 -4.82 5.22 -8.83
N PHE A 118 -4.24 4.01 -8.90
CA PHE A 118 -4.13 3.13 -7.73
C PHE A 118 -3.18 3.73 -6.69
N SER A 119 -2.04 4.27 -7.11
CA SER A 119 -1.11 4.96 -6.21
C SER A 119 -1.74 6.24 -5.63
N ILE A 120 -2.40 7.05 -6.46
CA ILE A 120 -3.11 8.25 -5.98
C ILE A 120 -4.18 7.88 -4.94
N LEU A 121 -4.97 6.85 -5.23
CA LEU A 121 -5.99 6.34 -4.32
C LEU A 121 -5.38 5.82 -3.02
N ALA A 122 -4.28 5.06 -3.07
CA ALA A 122 -3.56 4.61 -1.88
C ALA A 122 -3.09 5.80 -1.02
N GLY A 123 -2.53 6.83 -1.65
CA GLY A 123 -2.09 8.06 -0.97
C GLY A 123 -3.22 8.82 -0.31
N TRP A 124 -4.37 8.92 -0.99
CA TRP A 124 -5.57 9.51 -0.41
C TRP A 124 -6.07 8.71 0.79
N LEU A 125 -6.20 7.39 0.64
CA LEU A 125 -6.70 6.49 1.69
C LEU A 125 -5.81 6.49 2.94
N ILE A 126 -4.47 6.48 2.78
CA ILE A 126 -3.51 6.55 3.89
C ILE A 126 -3.69 7.83 4.72
N SER A 127 -4.15 8.91 4.10
CA SER A 127 -4.37 10.21 4.76
C SER A 127 -5.71 10.29 5.50
N THR A 128 -6.57 9.28 5.37
CA THR A 128 -7.90 9.31 6.00
C THR A 128 -7.86 8.93 7.48
N PRO A 129 -8.74 9.51 8.32
CA PRO A 129 -8.89 9.10 9.72
C PRO A 129 -9.17 7.61 9.87
N ARG A 130 -9.90 7.00 8.92
CA ARG A 130 -10.24 5.57 8.94
C ARG A 130 -9.03 4.66 8.79
N TYR A 131 -8.06 5.03 7.95
CA TYR A 131 -6.80 4.30 7.87
C TYR A 131 -5.97 4.47 9.16
N HIS A 132 -5.97 5.66 9.76
CA HIS A 132 -5.34 5.86 11.06
C HIS A 132 -5.99 5.00 12.16
N SER A 133 -7.33 4.92 12.20
CA SER A 133 -8.06 4.02 13.10
C SER A 133 -7.70 2.55 12.87
N PHE A 134 -7.53 2.13 11.62
CA PHE A 134 -7.10 0.77 11.27
C PHE A 134 -5.72 0.43 11.83
N VAL A 135 -4.75 1.34 11.69
CA VAL A 135 -3.40 1.16 12.23
C VAL A 135 -3.42 1.17 13.77
N ALA A 136 -4.15 2.12 14.36
CA ALA A 136 -4.30 2.25 15.80
C ALA A 136 -5.02 1.04 16.43
N PHE A 137 -5.95 0.41 15.71
CA PHE A 137 -6.63 -0.82 16.14
C PHE A 137 -5.62 -1.94 16.41
N TYR A 138 -4.74 -2.24 15.45
CA TYR A 138 -3.75 -3.29 15.62
C TYR A 138 -2.70 -2.96 16.68
N GLU A 139 -2.34 -1.68 16.81
CA GLU A 139 -1.45 -1.21 17.87
C GLU A 139 -2.09 -1.39 19.26
N ALA A 140 -3.34 -0.97 19.44
CA ALA A 140 -4.07 -1.09 20.71
C ALA A 140 -4.28 -2.57 21.09
N LEU A 141 -4.68 -3.40 20.13
CA LEU A 141 -4.86 -4.84 20.31
C LEU A 141 -3.58 -5.54 20.79
N HIS A 142 -2.40 -5.13 20.31
CA HIS A 142 -1.13 -5.73 20.72
C HIS A 142 -0.56 -5.15 22.02
N LYS A 143 -0.90 -3.90 22.37
CA LYS A 143 -0.47 -3.25 23.63
C LYS A 143 -1.15 -3.85 24.86
N ASP A 144 -2.43 -4.16 24.77
CA ASP A 144 -3.21 -4.77 25.86
C ASP A 144 -4.27 -5.72 25.29
N PRO A 145 -3.90 -6.93 24.89
CA PRO A 145 -4.81 -7.84 24.18
C PRO A 145 -6.00 -8.29 25.02
N VAL A 146 -5.82 -8.47 26.34
CA VAL A 146 -6.88 -8.93 27.23
C VAL A 146 -7.86 -7.78 27.50
N GLY A 147 -7.35 -6.61 27.90
CA GLY A 147 -8.18 -5.44 28.16
C GLY A 147 -8.92 -4.97 26.89
N PHE A 148 -8.25 -5.01 25.73
CA PHE A 148 -8.87 -4.65 24.46
C PHE A 148 -10.03 -5.60 24.09
N ARG A 149 -9.83 -6.92 24.22
CA ARG A 149 -10.89 -7.92 23.95
C ARG A 149 -12.09 -7.76 24.88
N GLN A 150 -11.84 -7.47 26.15
CA GLN A 150 -12.91 -7.29 27.12
C GLN A 150 -13.74 -6.06 26.81
N LYS A 151 -13.11 -4.91 26.52
CA LYS A 151 -13.83 -3.71 26.06
C LYS A 151 -14.58 -3.90 24.75
N LEU A 152 -14.04 -4.71 23.84
CA LEU A 152 -14.71 -5.06 22.59
C LEU A 152 -15.97 -5.90 22.85
N LEU A 153 -15.90 -6.88 23.76
CA LEU A 153 -17.04 -7.71 24.17
C LEU A 153 -18.12 -6.87 24.87
N ASP A 154 -17.72 -6.01 25.80
CA ASP A 154 -18.65 -5.14 26.54
C ASP A 154 -19.46 -4.26 25.59
N ARG A 155 -18.84 -3.75 24.51
CA ARG A 155 -19.53 -2.99 23.45
C ARG A 155 -20.38 -3.82 22.49
N ALA A 156 -20.06 -5.10 22.31
CA ALA A 156 -20.84 -5.98 21.43
C ALA A 156 -22.13 -6.48 22.11
N LEU A 157 -22.13 -6.50 23.46
CA LEU A 157 -23.24 -6.95 24.29
C LEU A 157 -24.14 -5.80 24.79
N SER A 158 -23.70 -4.54 24.63
CA SER A 158 -24.48 -3.33 24.90
C SER A 158 -25.32 -2.90 23.71
#